data_AF-A0A843XL90-F1
#
_entry.id   AF-A0A843XL90-F1
#
_cell.length_a   1.000
_cell.length_b   1.000
_cell.length_c   1.000
_cell.angle_alpha   90.00
_cell.angle_beta   90.00
_cell.angle_gamma   90.00
#
_symmetry.space_group_name_H-M   'P 1'
#
loop_
_entity.id
_entity.type
_entity.pdbx_description
1 polymer ?
#
loop_
_entity_poly.entity_id
_entity_poly.type
_entity_poly.pdbx_seq_one_letter_code
_entity_poly.pdbx_strand_id
1 'polypeptide(L)'
;MEAAAAAMAVVRYGIVGVGMMGREHMINLSHLRDEGASVTCIADPHLPSRQAALDLAASFGWTIQVFSGHRELLDRDLCDVVVVSSPNMTHFGILMDIIEHPRPHHVLVEKPLCTTVEDCKKVIEAAKRRPEILVHVGLEYRYMPPVAKLIEVVKSGRIGEVKMVAIREHRFPFLVKVNNWNRFNANSGGTLVEKCCHFFDLMRLFAASNPVCVMASGSIDVNHKDEIYDGKIVLWTLGNLLCFSRINLKQVPDIIDNAYVIIEFDNGTRGMLDLCMFAEGSKNEQEISVVGDIGKGEAFVPESIVRVGTRTGGRAGVQTLHAVDERINLRGGFTNPDLSIVLPGTTGCTMDPAIWSILHFCQLFELKEGTLPLLLTCMMGCSPSQWVLLANFPSSKVVSSPLMRSCLGRPELKNSNGSSAFHVHVQGYA
;
A
#
# COMPACT_ATOMS: atom_id res chain seq x y z
N MET A 1 46.50 -18.23 2.76
CA MET A 1 46.48 -16.77 2.65
C MET A 1 45.73 -16.41 1.39
N GLU A 2 44.49 -15.97 1.60
CA GLU A 2 43.65 -15.13 0.74
C GLU A 2 43.71 -15.39 -0.78
N ALA A 3 42.82 -16.27 -1.24
CA ALA A 3 42.10 -15.96 -2.46
C ALA A 3 41.38 -14.62 -2.18
N ALA A 4 41.86 -13.55 -2.80
CA ALA A 4 41.22 -12.25 -2.73
C ALA A 4 39.73 -12.43 -3.00
N ALA A 5 38.91 -12.18 -1.98
CA ALA A 5 37.48 -12.07 -2.14
C ALA A 5 37.26 -11.07 -3.27
N ALA A 6 36.74 -11.52 -4.42
CA ALA A 6 36.30 -10.61 -5.44
C ALA A 6 35.31 -9.67 -4.74
N ALA A 7 35.68 -8.41 -4.57
CA ALA A 7 34.82 -7.42 -3.94
C ALA A 7 33.49 -7.47 -4.69
N MET A 8 32.41 -7.81 -3.99
CA MET A 8 31.09 -7.84 -4.62
C MET A 8 30.86 -6.48 -5.28
N ALA A 9 30.58 -6.49 -6.58
CA ALA A 9 30.35 -5.27 -7.33
C ALA A 9 29.15 -4.55 -6.73
N VAL A 10 29.36 -3.34 -6.22
CA VAL A 10 28.29 -2.52 -5.64
C VAL A 10 27.33 -2.12 -6.76
N VAL A 11 26.04 -2.41 -6.59
CA VAL A 11 24.97 -1.96 -7.47
C VAL A 11 24.45 -0.63 -6.92
N ARG A 12 24.57 0.43 -7.72
CA ARG A 12 24.20 1.79 -7.31
C ARG A 12 22.78 2.13 -7.76
N TYR A 13 21.95 2.56 -6.83
CA TYR A 13 20.55 2.88 -7.05
C TYR A 13 20.32 4.40 -7.01
N GLY A 14 19.62 4.91 -8.02
CA GLY A 14 19.04 6.24 -8.05
C GLY A 14 17.54 6.17 -7.81
N ILE A 15 16.97 7.01 -6.96
CA ILE A 15 15.51 7.01 -6.69
C ILE A 15 14.85 8.27 -7.28
N VAL A 16 13.91 8.09 -8.20
CA VAL A 16 13.08 9.16 -8.78
C VAL A 16 11.70 9.14 -8.11
N GLY A 17 11.40 10.21 -7.37
CA GLY A 17 10.23 10.32 -6.50
C GLY A 17 10.50 9.71 -5.12
N VAL A 18 10.87 10.55 -4.15
CA VAL A 18 11.20 10.13 -2.78
C VAL A 18 10.10 10.49 -1.78
N GLY A 19 8.85 10.28 -2.20
CA GLY A 19 7.69 10.30 -1.32
C GLY A 19 7.70 9.12 -0.33
N MET A 20 6.52 8.68 0.07
CA MET A 20 6.37 7.49 0.94
C MET A 20 7.02 6.24 0.33
N MET A 21 6.69 5.89 -0.93
CA MET A 21 7.19 4.67 -1.56
C MET A 21 8.69 4.74 -1.88
N GLY A 22 9.21 5.89 -2.34
CA GLY A 22 10.65 6.01 -2.60
C GLY A 22 11.49 5.83 -1.34
N ARG A 23 11.01 6.31 -0.19
CA ARG A 23 11.66 6.07 1.11
C ARG A 23 11.53 4.62 1.58
N GLU A 24 10.40 3.96 1.30
CA GLU A 24 10.24 2.52 1.54
C GLU A 24 11.25 1.70 0.72
N HIS A 25 11.47 2.05 -0.54
CA HIS A 25 12.53 1.45 -1.36
C HIS A 25 13.92 1.69 -0.77
N MET A 26 14.21 2.88 -0.22
CA MET A 26 15.48 3.14 0.46
C MET A 26 15.66 2.24 1.71
N ILE A 27 14.62 2.04 2.50
CA ILE A 27 14.64 1.12 3.65
C ILE A 27 14.93 -0.30 3.18
N ASN A 28 14.18 -0.78 2.18
CA ASN A 28 14.35 -2.14 1.64
C ASN A 28 15.76 -2.36 1.06
N LEU A 29 16.29 -1.40 0.31
CA LEU A 29 17.66 -1.46 -0.20
C LEU A 29 18.71 -1.42 0.92
N SER A 30 18.41 -0.78 2.05
CA SER A 30 19.33 -0.73 3.20
C SER A 30 19.54 -2.11 3.82
N HIS A 31 18.54 -3.00 3.75
CA HIS A 31 18.66 -4.39 4.19
C HIS A 31 19.54 -5.24 3.28
N LEU A 32 19.76 -4.80 2.03
CA LEU A 32 20.58 -5.48 1.03
C LEU A 32 21.97 -4.84 0.90
N ARG A 33 22.34 -3.89 1.76
CA ARG A 33 23.63 -3.19 1.68
C ARG A 33 24.83 -4.12 1.81
N ASP A 34 24.71 -5.15 2.65
CA ASP A 34 25.74 -6.16 2.86
C ASP A 34 25.83 -7.13 1.67
N GLU A 35 24.83 -7.13 0.79
CA GLU A 35 24.78 -7.83 -0.50
C GLU A 35 25.19 -6.91 -1.67
N GLY A 36 25.67 -5.69 -1.39
CA GLY A 36 26.19 -4.75 -2.38
C GLY A 36 25.20 -3.72 -2.92
N ALA A 37 24.01 -3.55 -2.34
CA ALA A 37 23.09 -2.48 -2.74
C ALA A 37 23.44 -1.14 -2.07
N SER A 38 23.49 -0.05 -2.85
CA SER A 38 23.72 1.30 -2.30
C SER A 38 22.88 2.34 -3.03
N VAL A 39 22.14 3.18 -2.29
CA VAL A 39 21.50 4.36 -2.86
C VAL A 39 22.53 5.48 -2.94
N THR A 40 22.72 6.06 -4.12
CA THR A 40 23.77 7.07 -4.39
C THR A 40 23.22 8.42 -4.83
N CYS A 41 21.99 8.45 -5.35
CA CYS A 41 21.32 9.69 -5.75
C CYS A 41 19.80 9.61 -5.65
N ILE A 42 19.16 10.77 -5.50
CA ILE A 42 17.71 10.92 -5.47
C ILE A 42 17.27 12.12 -6.33
N ALA A 43 16.06 12.06 -6.87
CA ALA A 43 15.44 13.17 -7.59
C ALA A 43 13.96 13.34 -7.19
N ASP A 44 13.58 14.52 -6.71
CA ASP A 44 12.18 14.86 -6.40
C ASP A 44 11.99 16.39 -6.38
N PRO A 45 10.97 16.95 -7.04
CA PRO A 45 10.74 18.40 -7.02
C PRO A 45 10.24 18.90 -5.66
N HIS A 46 9.66 18.04 -4.83
CA HIS A 46 9.09 18.41 -3.54
C HIS A 46 10.17 18.47 -2.45
N LEU A 47 10.48 19.68 -1.99
CA LEU A 47 11.55 19.93 -1.02
C LEU A 47 11.40 19.13 0.30
N PRO A 48 10.21 19.07 0.94
CA PRO A 48 10.06 18.25 2.15
C PRO A 48 10.32 16.76 1.93
N SER A 49 9.95 16.22 0.76
CA SER A 49 10.24 14.81 0.42
C SER A 49 11.75 14.58 0.31
N ARG A 50 12.48 15.50 -0.34
CA ARG A 50 13.94 15.43 -0.44
C ARG A 50 14.62 15.49 0.92
N GLN A 51 14.18 16.37 1.80
CA GLN A 51 14.76 16.49 3.14
C GLN A 51 14.57 15.19 3.94
N ALA A 52 13.37 14.64 3.96
CA ALA A 52 13.10 13.37 4.65
C ALA A 52 13.91 12.20 4.08
N ALA A 53 14.18 12.18 2.78
CA ALA A 53 15.03 11.17 2.15
C ALA A 53 16.51 11.36 2.47
N LEU A 54 17.00 12.60 2.55
CA LEU A 54 18.36 12.91 2.99
C LEU A 54 18.61 12.43 4.43
N ASP A 55 17.67 12.73 5.34
CA ASP A 55 17.76 12.34 6.74
C ASP A 55 17.77 10.80 6.88
N LEU A 56 16.93 10.12 6.07
CA LEU A 56 16.89 8.65 6.01
C LEU A 56 18.17 8.04 5.42
N ALA A 57 18.73 8.62 4.36
CA ALA A 57 19.99 8.14 3.80
C ALA A 57 21.14 8.26 4.81
N ALA A 58 21.19 9.37 5.55
CA ALA A 58 22.18 9.59 6.59
C ALA A 58 22.08 8.55 7.72
N SER A 59 20.88 8.13 8.11
CA SER A 59 20.70 7.09 9.13
C SER A 59 21.21 5.71 8.71
N PHE A 60 21.30 5.46 7.39
CA PHE A 60 21.92 4.27 6.81
C PHE A 60 23.41 4.45 6.49
N GLY A 61 24.00 5.62 6.77
CA GLY A 61 25.39 5.94 6.44
C GLY A 61 25.63 6.17 4.95
N TRP A 62 24.59 6.40 4.15
CA TRP A 62 24.72 6.73 2.74
C TRP A 62 24.91 8.22 2.53
N THR A 63 25.89 8.58 1.69
CA THR A 63 26.05 9.93 1.16
C THR A 63 25.46 9.97 -0.24
N ILE A 64 24.39 10.75 -0.42
CA ILE A 64 23.62 10.77 -1.67
C ILE A 64 23.64 12.15 -2.32
N GLN A 65 23.65 12.19 -3.65
CA GLN A 65 23.41 13.43 -4.40
C GLN A 65 21.91 13.67 -4.61
N VAL A 66 21.49 14.93 -4.56
CA VAL A 66 20.08 15.31 -4.60
C VAL A 66 19.80 16.22 -5.79
N PHE A 67 18.80 15.85 -6.59
CA PHE A 67 18.37 16.59 -7.76
C PHE A 67 16.89 16.99 -7.63
N SER A 68 16.48 18.05 -8.34
CA SER A 68 15.07 18.42 -8.46
C SER A 68 14.32 17.61 -9.52
N GLY A 69 15.02 17.09 -10.52
CA GLY A 69 14.45 16.36 -11.65
C GLY A 69 15.28 15.16 -12.04
N HIS A 70 14.64 14.16 -12.66
CA HIS A 70 15.27 12.91 -13.04
C HIS A 70 16.30 13.06 -14.15
N ARG A 71 16.10 13.99 -15.11
CA ARG A 71 17.06 14.22 -16.20
C ARG A 71 18.44 14.62 -15.68
N GLU A 72 18.49 15.53 -14.70
CA GLU A 72 19.75 15.90 -14.04
C GLU A 72 20.40 14.71 -13.34
N LEU A 73 19.63 13.78 -12.77
CA LEU A 73 20.14 12.56 -12.18
C LEU A 73 20.70 11.61 -13.25
N LEU A 74 20.01 11.45 -14.38
CA LEU A 74 20.40 10.58 -15.49
C LEU A 74 21.67 11.03 -16.20
N ASP A 75 21.94 12.33 -16.23
CA ASP A 75 23.18 12.90 -16.79
C ASP A 75 24.40 12.67 -15.89
N ARG A 76 24.21 12.17 -14.67
CA ARG A 76 25.28 11.95 -13.67
C ARG A 76 25.59 10.47 -13.57
N ASP A 77 26.86 10.10 -13.64
CA ASP A 77 27.32 8.72 -13.52
C ASP A 77 27.32 8.17 -12.10
N LEU A 78 26.12 8.15 -11.51
CA LEU A 78 25.92 7.87 -10.10
C LEU A 78 25.15 6.58 -9.85
N CYS A 79 24.34 6.09 -10.78
CA CYS A 79 23.51 4.90 -10.57
C CYS A 79 23.50 3.97 -11.79
N ASP A 80 23.34 2.68 -11.51
CA ASP A 80 23.19 1.59 -12.49
C ASP A 80 21.71 1.21 -12.64
N VAL A 81 20.94 1.36 -11.56
CA VAL A 81 19.50 1.09 -11.50
C VAL A 81 18.77 2.36 -11.08
N VAL A 82 17.66 2.68 -11.76
CA VAL A 82 16.75 3.76 -11.39
C VAL A 82 15.45 3.17 -10.84
N VAL A 83 15.13 3.49 -9.59
CA VAL A 83 13.82 3.20 -9.01
C VAL A 83 12.89 4.37 -9.29
N VAL A 84 11.78 4.12 -9.99
CA VAL A 84 10.77 5.14 -10.31
C VAL A 84 9.56 4.95 -9.40
N SER A 85 9.43 5.82 -8.40
CA SER A 85 8.35 5.84 -7.39
C SER A 85 7.65 7.20 -7.32
N SER A 86 7.62 7.90 -8.45
CA SER A 86 6.93 9.17 -8.68
C SER A 86 5.41 9.01 -8.79
N PRO A 87 4.61 10.09 -8.88
CA PRO A 87 3.17 9.99 -9.17
C PRO A 87 2.88 9.31 -10.53
N ASN A 88 1.83 8.49 -10.62
CA ASN A 88 1.57 7.59 -11.76
C ASN A 88 1.56 8.29 -13.14
N MET A 89 0.94 9.47 -13.26
CA MET A 89 0.88 10.23 -14.52
C MET A 89 2.25 10.71 -15.03
N THR A 90 3.28 10.64 -14.21
CA THR A 90 4.64 11.02 -14.59
C THR A 90 5.47 9.84 -15.08
N HIS A 91 5.03 8.60 -14.83
CA HIS A 91 5.79 7.38 -15.15
C HIS A 91 6.17 7.31 -16.62
N PHE A 92 5.23 7.56 -17.53
CA PHE A 92 5.50 7.47 -18.98
C PHE A 92 6.68 8.34 -19.40
N GLY A 93 6.65 9.65 -19.08
CA GLY A 93 7.71 10.57 -19.47
C GLY A 93 9.06 10.21 -18.84
N ILE A 94 9.07 9.85 -17.56
CA ILE A 94 10.29 9.44 -16.85
C ILE A 94 10.87 8.16 -17.45
N LEU A 95 10.04 7.15 -17.70
CA LEU A 95 10.46 5.87 -18.28
C LEU A 95 11.04 6.05 -19.68
N MET A 96 10.39 6.84 -20.54
CA MET A 96 10.91 7.13 -21.87
C MET A 96 12.25 7.85 -21.80
N ASP A 97 12.38 8.87 -20.93
CA ASP A 97 13.65 9.57 -20.73
C ASP A 97 14.77 8.64 -20.25
N ILE A 98 14.47 7.65 -19.38
CA ILE A 98 15.46 6.66 -18.91
C ILE A 98 15.82 5.67 -20.03
N ILE A 99 14.83 5.09 -20.71
CA ILE A 99 15.02 4.04 -21.72
C ILE A 99 15.72 4.60 -22.97
N GLU A 100 15.43 5.84 -23.35
CA GLU A 100 16.03 6.50 -24.51
C GLU A 100 17.38 7.16 -24.19
N HIS A 101 17.78 7.20 -22.92
CA HIS A 101 19.04 7.79 -22.51
C HIS A 101 20.24 7.06 -23.16
N PRO A 102 21.29 7.78 -23.62
CA PRO A 102 22.45 7.15 -24.28
C PRO A 102 23.17 6.13 -23.40
N ARG A 103 23.34 6.44 -22.11
CA ARG A 103 23.86 5.49 -21.13
C ARG A 103 22.74 4.55 -20.67
N PRO A 104 22.96 3.22 -20.64
CA PRO A 104 21.95 2.29 -20.16
C PRO A 104 21.76 2.39 -18.64
N HIS A 105 20.51 2.32 -18.22
CA HIS A 105 20.11 2.18 -16.82
C HIS A 105 19.08 1.07 -16.71
N HIS A 106 19.23 0.18 -15.73
CA HIS A 106 18.14 -0.72 -15.37
C HIS A 106 17.05 0.06 -14.64
N VAL A 107 15.81 -0.42 -14.68
CA VAL A 107 14.66 0.27 -14.12
C VAL A 107 13.83 -0.68 -13.25
N LEU A 108 13.54 -0.23 -12.03
CA LEU A 108 12.45 -0.76 -11.22
C LEU A 108 11.40 0.34 -11.10
N VAL A 109 10.25 0.17 -11.72
CA VAL A 109 9.17 1.16 -11.67
C VAL A 109 8.04 0.66 -10.78
N GLU A 110 7.57 1.52 -9.88
CA GLU A 110 6.34 1.30 -9.16
C GLU A 110 5.18 1.07 -10.12
N LYS A 111 4.26 0.22 -9.72
CA LYS A 111 2.98 0.08 -10.38
C LYS A 111 2.15 1.38 -10.27
N PRO A 112 1.20 1.60 -11.20
CA PRO A 112 1.08 0.93 -12.49
C PRO A 112 2.20 1.39 -13.43
N LEU A 113 2.50 0.60 -14.47
CA LEU A 113 3.53 0.97 -15.47
C LEU A 113 3.26 2.36 -16.08
N CYS A 114 2.03 2.59 -16.54
CA CYS A 114 1.51 3.89 -16.98
C CYS A 114 0.01 3.96 -16.65
N THR A 115 -0.60 5.13 -16.82
CA THR A 115 -2.04 5.34 -16.62
C THR A 115 -2.90 5.00 -17.84
N THR A 116 -2.28 4.82 -19.02
CA THR A 116 -2.97 4.47 -20.28
C THR A 116 -2.34 3.24 -20.93
N VAL A 117 -3.14 2.51 -21.72
CA VAL A 117 -2.65 1.33 -22.46
C VAL A 117 -1.71 1.74 -23.59
N GLU A 118 -1.98 2.86 -24.24
CA GLU A 118 -1.19 3.42 -25.33
C GLU A 118 0.24 3.72 -24.86
N ASP A 119 0.39 4.33 -23.68
CA ASP A 119 1.69 4.65 -23.12
C ASP A 119 2.43 3.40 -22.63
N CYS A 120 1.71 2.45 -22.01
CA CYS A 120 2.28 1.13 -21.70
C CYS A 120 2.88 0.46 -22.94
N LYS A 121 2.16 0.46 -24.08
CA LYS A 121 2.66 -0.12 -25.34
C LYS A 121 3.93 0.58 -25.82
N LYS A 122 3.99 1.92 -25.79
CA LYS A 122 5.18 2.68 -26.20
C LYS A 122 6.39 2.34 -25.33
N VAL A 123 6.22 2.27 -24.01
CA VAL A 123 7.30 1.91 -23.07
C VAL A 123 7.81 0.50 -23.34
N ILE A 124 6.90 -0.46 -23.53
CA ILE A 124 7.27 -1.86 -23.83
C ILE A 124 8.06 -1.94 -25.14
N GLU A 125 7.61 -1.28 -26.21
CA GLU A 125 8.33 -1.27 -27.48
C GLU A 125 9.68 -0.54 -27.40
N ALA A 126 9.78 0.53 -26.60
CA ALA A 126 11.05 1.19 -26.34
C ALA A 126 12.03 0.28 -25.60
N ALA A 127 11.58 -0.38 -24.54
CA ALA A 127 12.40 -1.31 -23.75
C ALA A 127 12.89 -2.50 -24.58
N LYS A 128 12.06 -3.06 -25.47
CA LYS A 128 12.45 -4.15 -26.38
C LYS A 128 13.61 -3.79 -27.31
N ARG A 129 13.78 -2.50 -27.65
CA ARG A 129 14.89 -2.01 -28.48
C ARG A 129 16.21 -1.85 -27.71
N ARG A 130 16.20 -2.06 -26.39
CA ARG A 130 17.34 -1.91 -25.48
C ARG A 130 17.58 -3.22 -24.72
N PRO A 131 18.02 -4.30 -25.37
CA PRO A 131 18.17 -5.61 -24.71
C PRO A 131 19.18 -5.63 -23.55
N GLU A 132 20.04 -4.61 -23.46
CA GLU A 132 21.00 -4.43 -22.37
C GLU A 132 20.39 -3.87 -21.08
N ILE A 133 19.17 -3.30 -21.13
CA ILE A 133 18.48 -2.79 -19.94
C ILE A 133 17.43 -3.79 -19.44
N LEU A 134 17.24 -3.80 -18.12
CA LEU A 134 16.17 -4.57 -17.49
C LEU A 134 15.12 -3.57 -17.01
N VAL A 135 13.86 -3.77 -17.40
CA VAL A 135 12.72 -2.98 -16.90
C VAL A 135 11.80 -3.91 -16.12
N HIS A 136 11.63 -3.64 -14.82
CA HIS A 136 10.78 -4.40 -13.93
C HIS A 136 9.68 -3.52 -13.35
N VAL A 137 8.45 -4.02 -13.29
CA VAL A 137 7.33 -3.35 -12.64
C VAL A 137 7.14 -3.94 -11.24
N GLY A 138 7.06 -3.09 -10.22
CA GLY A 138 6.84 -3.46 -8.82
C GLY A 138 5.44 -4.04 -8.61
N LEU A 139 5.29 -5.33 -8.90
CA LEU A 139 4.09 -6.13 -8.63
C LEU A 139 4.35 -7.00 -7.39
N GLU A 140 4.52 -6.35 -6.24
CA GLU A 140 5.01 -6.93 -4.98
C GLU A 140 4.10 -8.02 -4.41
N TYR A 141 2.81 -8.04 -4.78
CA TYR A 141 1.84 -9.00 -4.26
C TYR A 141 2.19 -10.44 -4.61
N ARG A 142 2.97 -10.67 -5.68
CA ARG A 142 3.52 -12.00 -6.01
C ARG A 142 4.48 -12.55 -4.96
N TYR A 143 5.08 -11.68 -4.16
CA TYR A 143 6.14 -11.99 -3.19
C TYR A 143 5.66 -11.92 -1.74
N MET A 144 4.40 -11.56 -1.50
CA MET A 144 3.81 -11.67 -0.16
C MET A 144 3.78 -13.14 0.25
N PRO A 145 4.28 -13.54 1.43
CA PRO A 145 4.44 -14.95 1.81
C PRO A 145 3.23 -15.86 1.56
N PRO A 146 1.99 -15.50 1.97
CA PRO A 146 0.84 -16.38 1.71
C PRO A 146 0.48 -16.46 0.22
N VAL A 147 0.70 -15.39 -0.55
CA VAL A 147 0.44 -15.37 -2.00
C VAL A 147 1.49 -16.17 -2.76
N ALA A 148 2.78 -15.97 -2.44
CA ALA A 148 3.89 -16.75 -2.98
C ALA A 148 3.68 -18.25 -2.70
N LYS A 149 3.27 -18.59 -1.48
CA LYS A 149 2.98 -19.98 -1.11
C LYS A 149 1.78 -20.56 -1.87
N LEU A 150 0.73 -19.77 -2.09
CA LEU A 150 -0.39 -20.19 -2.94
C LEU A 150 0.04 -20.39 -4.39
N ILE A 151 0.90 -19.52 -4.93
CA ILE A 151 1.50 -19.69 -6.27
C ILE A 151 2.26 -21.02 -6.36
N GLU A 152 3.06 -21.38 -5.34
CA GLU A 152 3.74 -22.69 -5.28
C GLU A 152 2.75 -23.86 -5.30
N VAL A 153 1.67 -23.78 -4.51
CA VAL A 153 0.63 -24.81 -4.44
C VAL A 153 -0.01 -25.02 -5.81
N VAL A 154 -0.38 -23.94 -6.49
CA VAL A 154 -0.98 -24.01 -7.83
C VAL A 154 0.03 -24.61 -8.83
N LYS A 155 1.27 -24.10 -8.86
CA LYS A 155 2.32 -24.58 -9.77
C LYS A 155 2.70 -26.04 -9.55
N SER A 156 2.58 -26.55 -8.33
CA SER A 156 2.87 -27.95 -8.00
C SER A 156 1.84 -28.94 -8.56
N GLY A 157 0.72 -28.47 -9.13
CA GLY A 157 -0.36 -29.31 -9.63
C GLY A 157 -1.25 -29.91 -8.54
N ARG A 158 -1.05 -29.54 -7.26
CA ARG A 158 -1.81 -30.07 -6.11
C ARG A 158 -3.32 -29.84 -6.20
N ILE A 159 -3.76 -28.83 -6.94
CA ILE A 159 -5.18 -28.53 -7.17
C ILE A 159 -5.65 -28.85 -8.59
N GLY A 160 -4.77 -29.40 -9.43
CA GLY A 160 -5.03 -29.76 -10.82
C GLY A 160 -5.17 -28.54 -11.74
N GLU A 161 -6.03 -28.64 -12.74
CA GLU A 161 -6.26 -27.57 -13.72
C GLU A 161 -7.12 -26.47 -13.11
N VAL A 162 -6.61 -25.23 -13.09
CA VAL A 162 -7.32 -24.06 -12.55
C VAL A 162 -8.58 -23.77 -13.38
N LYS A 163 -9.74 -23.72 -12.71
CA LYS A 163 -11.03 -23.39 -13.32
C LYS A 163 -11.57 -22.03 -12.86
N MET A 164 -11.29 -21.63 -11.62
CA MET A 164 -11.74 -20.35 -11.08
C MET A 164 -10.68 -19.68 -10.22
N VAL A 165 -10.55 -18.37 -10.36
CA VAL A 165 -9.76 -17.49 -9.49
C VAL A 165 -10.69 -16.40 -8.96
N ALA A 166 -10.81 -16.28 -7.64
CA ALA A 166 -11.57 -15.21 -7.01
C ALA A 166 -10.66 -14.45 -6.05
N ILE A 167 -10.65 -13.13 -6.14
CA ILE A 167 -9.89 -12.26 -5.25
C ILE A 167 -10.85 -11.24 -4.65
N ARG A 168 -10.89 -11.19 -3.33
CA ARG A 168 -11.55 -10.13 -2.57
C ARG A 168 -10.48 -9.17 -2.06
N GLU A 169 -10.66 -7.88 -2.33
CA GLU A 169 -9.89 -6.76 -1.76
C GLU A 169 -10.83 -5.85 -0.99
N HIS A 170 -10.89 -6.05 0.34
CA HIS A 170 -11.74 -5.29 1.24
C HIS A 170 -10.85 -4.55 2.24
N ARG A 171 -10.69 -3.24 2.07
CA ARG A 171 -9.70 -2.45 2.82
C ARG A 171 -10.18 -1.05 3.15
N PHE A 172 -9.33 -0.32 3.86
CA PHE A 172 -9.44 1.12 4.10
C PHE A 172 -9.14 1.94 2.83
N PRO A 173 -9.60 3.21 2.74
CA PRO A 173 -9.45 4.05 1.55
C PRO A 173 -7.99 4.36 1.19
N PHE A 174 -7.79 4.92 0.01
CA PHE A 174 -6.47 5.36 -0.43
C PHE A 174 -5.83 6.35 0.55
N LEU A 175 -4.57 6.10 0.90
CA LEU A 175 -3.76 6.99 1.71
C LEU A 175 -3.69 8.41 1.12
N VAL A 176 -3.51 9.39 2.00
CA VAL A 176 -3.24 10.78 1.62
C VAL A 176 -1.84 10.84 0.98
N LYS A 177 -1.77 11.43 -0.22
CA LYS A 177 -0.52 11.67 -0.94
C LYS A 177 -0.30 13.18 -1.10
N VAL A 178 0.91 13.58 -1.50
CA VAL A 178 1.24 14.99 -1.78
C VAL A 178 0.20 15.58 -2.74
N ASN A 179 -0.47 16.66 -2.33
CA ASN A 179 -1.53 17.32 -3.09
C ASN A 179 -2.70 16.41 -3.52
N ASN A 180 -2.89 15.26 -2.89
CA ASN A 180 -3.97 14.31 -3.17
C ASN A 180 -4.08 13.91 -4.65
N TRP A 181 -2.94 13.81 -5.35
CA TRP A 181 -2.91 13.51 -6.78
C TRP A 181 -3.65 12.21 -7.13
N ASN A 182 -3.66 11.24 -6.21
CA ASN A 182 -4.25 9.91 -6.37
C ASN A 182 -5.79 9.88 -6.32
N ARG A 183 -6.44 11.01 -6.00
CA ARG A 183 -7.91 11.15 -5.99
C ARG A 183 -8.54 11.29 -7.37
N PHE A 184 -7.72 11.43 -8.41
CA PHE A 184 -8.19 11.75 -9.76
C PHE A 184 -7.75 10.71 -10.79
N ASN A 185 -8.70 10.14 -11.53
CA ASN A 185 -8.47 9.13 -12.56
C ASN A 185 -7.46 9.61 -13.61
N ALA A 186 -7.53 10.88 -14.00
CA ALA A 186 -6.58 11.49 -14.94
C ALA A 186 -5.12 11.42 -14.46
N ASN A 187 -4.90 11.33 -13.15
CA ASN A 187 -3.57 11.25 -12.57
C ASN A 187 -3.17 9.80 -12.21
N SER A 188 -4.10 8.98 -11.73
CA SER A 188 -3.80 7.65 -11.19
C SER A 188 -4.08 6.49 -12.14
N GLY A 189 -4.89 6.72 -13.18
CA GLY A 189 -5.55 5.66 -13.97
C GLY A 189 -6.84 5.14 -13.34
N GLY A 190 -7.20 5.63 -12.14
CA GLY A 190 -8.35 5.19 -11.36
C GLY A 190 -8.08 3.96 -10.51
N THR A 191 -9.02 3.61 -9.64
CA THR A 191 -8.84 2.59 -8.60
C THR A 191 -8.48 1.21 -9.17
N LEU A 192 -9.11 0.80 -10.27
CA LEU A 192 -8.84 -0.49 -10.89
C LEU A 192 -7.43 -0.57 -11.51
N VAL A 193 -6.87 0.55 -11.96
CA VAL A 193 -5.52 0.60 -12.55
C VAL A 193 -4.47 0.79 -11.45
N GLU A 194 -4.66 1.76 -10.57
CA GLU A 194 -3.74 2.06 -9.47
C GLU A 194 -3.62 0.84 -8.55
N LYS A 195 -4.74 0.41 -7.98
CA LYS A 195 -4.75 -0.55 -6.88
C LYS A 195 -4.89 -1.97 -7.39
N CYS A 196 -5.85 -2.19 -8.29
CA CYS A 196 -6.24 -3.55 -8.66
C CYS A 196 -5.38 -4.19 -9.75
N CYS A 197 -4.39 -3.47 -10.31
CA CYS A 197 -3.45 -4.06 -11.25
C CYS A 197 -2.70 -5.28 -10.67
N HIS A 198 -2.43 -5.32 -9.36
CA HIS A 198 -1.91 -6.51 -8.69
C HIS A 198 -2.83 -7.71 -8.80
N PHE A 199 -4.14 -7.51 -8.65
CA PHE A 199 -5.10 -8.60 -8.64
C PHE A 199 -5.33 -9.14 -10.05
N PHE A 200 -5.41 -8.27 -11.04
CA PHE A 200 -5.48 -8.71 -12.44
C PHE A 200 -4.21 -9.44 -12.87
N ASP A 201 -3.05 -8.98 -12.39
CA ASP A 201 -1.79 -9.67 -12.60
C ASP A 201 -1.77 -11.08 -11.96
N LEU A 202 -2.19 -11.19 -10.69
CA LEU A 202 -2.31 -12.47 -10.00
C LEU A 202 -3.32 -13.41 -10.68
N MET A 203 -4.48 -12.89 -11.11
CA MET A 203 -5.47 -13.69 -11.85
C MET A 203 -4.86 -14.26 -13.14
N ARG A 204 -4.14 -13.43 -13.90
CA ARG A 204 -3.44 -13.88 -15.11
C ARG A 204 -2.36 -14.92 -14.79
N LEU A 205 -1.64 -14.74 -13.69
CA LEU A 205 -0.61 -15.67 -13.23
C LEU A 205 -1.20 -17.04 -12.84
N PHE A 206 -2.30 -17.06 -12.07
CA PHE A 206 -2.98 -18.29 -11.66
C PHE A 206 -3.71 -18.98 -12.81
N ALA A 207 -4.35 -18.22 -13.70
CA ALA A 207 -5.01 -18.75 -14.88
C ALA A 207 -4.00 -19.25 -15.94
N ALA A 208 -2.76 -18.74 -15.92
CA ALA A 208 -1.71 -19.01 -16.91
C ALA A 208 -2.20 -18.79 -18.36
N SER A 209 -3.02 -17.76 -18.56
CA SER A 209 -3.78 -17.51 -19.78
C SER A 209 -4.09 -16.01 -19.91
N ASN A 210 -4.40 -15.53 -21.11
CA ASN A 210 -4.76 -14.13 -21.33
C ASN A 210 -6.28 -13.93 -21.23
N PRO A 211 -6.72 -12.75 -20.72
CA PRO A 211 -8.14 -12.42 -20.68
C PRO A 211 -8.69 -12.18 -22.10
N VAL A 212 -9.91 -12.65 -22.34
CA VAL A 212 -10.64 -12.49 -23.62
C VAL A 212 -11.95 -11.73 -23.48
N CYS A 213 -12.54 -11.70 -22.28
CA CYS A 213 -13.74 -10.93 -21.98
C CYS A 213 -13.65 -10.34 -20.57
N VAL A 214 -14.19 -9.13 -20.39
CA VAL A 214 -14.27 -8.45 -19.10
C VAL A 214 -15.66 -7.85 -18.95
N MET A 215 -16.27 -8.05 -17.79
CA MET A 215 -17.51 -7.40 -17.36
C MET A 215 -17.23 -6.71 -16.03
N ALA A 216 -17.58 -5.42 -15.90
CA ALA A 216 -17.29 -4.65 -14.70
C ALA A 216 -18.44 -3.72 -14.33
N SER A 217 -18.63 -3.53 -13.02
CA SER A 217 -19.53 -2.53 -12.44
C SER A 217 -18.87 -1.95 -11.19
N GLY A 218 -18.96 -0.64 -10.97
CA GLY A 218 -18.40 0.02 -9.80
C GLY A 218 -18.94 1.43 -9.62
N SER A 219 -18.73 2.01 -8.43
CA SER A 219 -19.31 3.29 -8.01
C SER A 219 -18.42 4.05 -7.02
N ILE A 220 -18.82 5.29 -6.70
CA ILE A 220 -18.28 6.12 -5.62
C ILE A 220 -19.37 6.26 -4.56
N ASP A 221 -19.34 5.44 -3.51
CA ASP A 221 -20.47 5.34 -2.58
C ASP A 221 -20.20 5.96 -1.21
N VAL A 222 -18.97 5.88 -0.68
CA VAL A 222 -18.64 6.27 0.70
C VAL A 222 -17.52 7.30 0.77
N ASN A 223 -16.38 7.04 0.13
CA ASN A 223 -15.14 7.76 0.37
C ASN A 223 -15.03 9.05 -0.45
N HIS A 224 -14.43 10.07 0.15
CA HIS A 224 -13.99 11.31 -0.51
C HIS A 224 -15.09 12.16 -1.20
N LYS A 225 -16.38 11.83 -0.99
CA LYS A 225 -17.52 12.51 -1.64
C LYS A 225 -17.67 13.98 -1.25
N ASP A 226 -17.23 14.32 -0.04
CA ASP A 226 -17.31 15.67 0.50
C ASP A 226 -16.03 16.50 0.26
N GLU A 227 -15.03 15.93 -0.42
CA GLU A 227 -13.78 16.62 -0.72
C GLU A 227 -13.94 17.57 -1.91
N ILE A 228 -13.37 18.76 -1.78
CA ILE A 228 -13.37 19.78 -2.82
C ILE A 228 -11.96 20.36 -2.92
N TYR A 229 -11.40 20.32 -4.12
CA TYR A 229 -10.07 20.82 -4.42
C TYR A 229 -10.13 22.05 -5.33
N ASP A 230 -9.26 23.03 -5.07
CA ASP A 230 -9.10 24.19 -5.94
C ASP A 230 -8.45 23.76 -7.27
N GLY A 231 -9.05 24.14 -8.40
CA GLY A 231 -8.64 23.72 -9.74
C GLY A 231 -7.22 24.15 -10.15
N LYS A 232 -6.69 23.46 -11.18
CA LYS A 232 -5.36 23.74 -11.77
C LYS A 232 -5.29 25.15 -12.39
N ILE A 233 -4.14 25.81 -12.26
CA ILE A 233 -3.79 26.97 -13.08
C ILE A 233 -3.53 26.47 -14.50
N VAL A 234 -4.29 26.98 -15.48
CA VAL A 234 -4.05 26.68 -16.89
C VAL A 234 -3.13 27.76 -17.45
N LEU A 235 -1.96 27.34 -17.90
CA LEU A 235 -1.03 28.17 -18.65
C LEU A 235 -1.35 28.04 -20.15
N TRP A 236 -1.48 29.17 -20.83
CA TRP A 236 -1.67 29.24 -22.27
C TRP A 236 -0.95 30.48 -22.79
N THR A 237 -0.62 30.52 -24.07
CA THR A 237 0.09 31.66 -24.67
C THR A 237 -0.83 32.47 -25.58
N LEU A 238 -0.77 33.80 -25.45
CA LEU A 238 -1.34 34.73 -26.43
C LEU A 238 -0.18 35.40 -27.18
N GLY A 239 0.18 34.86 -28.33
CA GLY A 239 1.42 35.24 -29.02
C GLY A 239 2.65 34.86 -28.19
N ASN A 240 3.52 35.83 -27.90
CA ASN A 240 4.74 35.63 -27.09
C ASN A 240 4.50 35.84 -25.57
N LEU A 241 3.27 36.10 -25.14
CA LEU A 241 2.94 36.34 -23.73
C LEU A 241 2.47 35.04 -23.07
N LEU A 242 3.13 34.66 -21.97
CA LEU A 242 2.67 33.58 -21.11
C LEU A 242 1.46 34.09 -20.30
N CYS A 243 0.28 33.60 -20.63
CA CYS A 243 -0.96 33.90 -19.92
C CYS A 243 -1.29 32.76 -18.95
N PHE A 244 -1.81 33.13 -17.78
CA PHE A 244 -2.41 32.18 -16.85
C PHE A 244 -3.88 32.53 -16.68
N SER A 245 -4.75 31.56 -16.87
CA SER A 245 -6.12 31.66 -16.38
C SER A 245 -6.26 30.77 -15.15
N ARG A 246 -6.67 31.38 -14.04
CA ARG A 246 -7.08 30.63 -12.86
C ARG A 246 -8.49 30.15 -13.12
N ILE A 247 -8.61 28.96 -13.68
CA ILE A 247 -9.90 28.30 -13.81
C ILE A 247 -10.24 27.73 -12.43
N ASN A 248 -11.03 28.49 -11.65
CA ASN A 248 -11.61 28.04 -10.38
C ASN A 248 -12.72 27.01 -10.64
N LEU A 249 -12.39 25.89 -11.30
CA LEU A 249 -13.24 24.72 -11.31
C LEU A 249 -12.89 23.92 -10.05
N LYS A 250 -13.80 23.96 -9.07
CA LYS A 250 -13.77 23.04 -7.93
C LYS A 250 -13.74 21.62 -8.49
N GLN A 251 -12.68 20.87 -8.19
CA GLN A 251 -12.56 19.47 -8.58
C GLN A 251 -13.01 18.59 -7.42
N VAL A 252 -13.84 17.61 -7.73
CA VAL A 252 -14.24 16.53 -6.81
C VAL A 252 -13.51 15.25 -7.22
N PRO A 253 -13.10 14.41 -6.26
CA PRO A 253 -12.54 13.09 -6.57
C PRO A 253 -13.48 12.27 -7.47
N ASP A 254 -12.90 11.57 -8.44
CA ASP A 254 -13.63 10.75 -9.43
C ASP A 254 -13.21 9.26 -9.39
N ILE A 255 -12.47 8.87 -8.36
CA ILE A 255 -12.04 7.49 -8.12
C ILE A 255 -13.16 6.67 -7.49
N ILE A 256 -13.46 5.51 -8.07
CA ILE A 256 -14.41 4.53 -7.50
C ILE A 256 -13.87 3.92 -6.21
N ASP A 257 -14.74 3.59 -5.27
CA ASP A 257 -14.37 2.98 -3.99
C ASP A 257 -14.93 1.56 -3.81
N ASN A 258 -15.71 1.08 -4.78
CA ASN A 258 -16.15 -0.32 -4.86
C ASN A 258 -16.37 -0.76 -6.30
N ALA A 259 -16.15 -2.05 -6.56
CA ALA A 259 -16.40 -2.65 -7.87
C ALA A 259 -16.50 -4.19 -7.81
N TYR A 260 -17.26 -4.75 -8.75
CA TYR A 260 -17.15 -6.15 -9.16
C TYR A 260 -16.61 -6.23 -10.58
N VAL A 261 -15.64 -7.11 -10.81
CA VAL A 261 -15.09 -7.38 -12.14
C VAL A 261 -15.05 -8.88 -12.39
N ILE A 262 -15.62 -9.34 -13.50
CA ILE A 262 -15.57 -10.73 -13.97
C ILE A 262 -14.70 -10.76 -15.23
N ILE A 263 -13.82 -11.75 -15.30
CA ILE A 263 -12.88 -11.94 -16.41
C ILE A 263 -13.01 -13.37 -16.93
N GLU A 264 -13.10 -13.52 -18.25
CA GLU A 264 -12.99 -14.80 -18.92
C GLU A 264 -11.62 -14.90 -19.60
N PHE A 265 -10.96 -16.05 -19.46
CA PHE A 265 -9.63 -16.33 -20.00
C PHE A 265 -9.71 -17.27 -21.21
N ASP A 266 -8.71 -17.22 -22.09
CA ASP A 266 -8.67 -18.01 -23.34
C ASP A 266 -8.75 -19.53 -23.13
N ASN A 267 -8.29 -20.01 -21.98
CA ASN A 267 -8.29 -21.42 -21.60
C ASN A 267 -9.57 -21.86 -20.86
N GLY A 268 -10.57 -20.96 -20.76
CA GLY A 268 -11.84 -21.22 -20.09
C GLY A 268 -11.83 -21.00 -18.57
N THR A 269 -10.69 -20.64 -17.96
CA THR A 269 -10.66 -20.18 -16.56
C THR A 269 -11.48 -18.91 -16.41
N ARG A 270 -12.12 -18.72 -15.24
CA ARG A 270 -12.83 -17.48 -14.90
C ARG A 270 -12.21 -16.79 -13.70
N GLY A 271 -12.03 -15.47 -13.80
CA GLY A 271 -11.58 -14.58 -12.75
C GLY A 271 -12.72 -13.75 -12.17
N MET A 272 -12.67 -13.45 -10.87
CA MET A 272 -13.55 -12.45 -10.26
C MET A 272 -12.79 -11.59 -9.24
N LEU A 273 -12.95 -10.27 -9.35
CA LEU A 273 -12.54 -9.29 -8.36
C LEU A 273 -13.76 -8.76 -7.61
N ASP A 274 -13.72 -8.81 -6.30
CA ASP A 274 -14.63 -8.15 -5.36
C ASP A 274 -13.85 -7.06 -4.62
N LEU A 275 -14.08 -5.79 -4.97
CA LEU A 275 -13.37 -4.64 -4.43
C LEU A 275 -14.29 -3.81 -3.54
N CYS A 276 -13.82 -3.50 -2.33
CA CYS A 276 -14.42 -2.53 -1.42
C CYS A 276 -13.34 -1.76 -0.66
N MET A 277 -13.35 -0.43 -0.75
CA MET A 277 -12.36 0.47 -0.13
C MET A 277 -12.90 1.20 1.13
N PHE A 278 -14.05 0.78 1.66
CA PHE A 278 -14.66 1.26 2.90
C PHE A 278 -14.94 0.09 3.86
N ALA A 279 -14.00 -0.86 3.92
CA ALA A 279 -14.13 -2.10 4.67
C ALA A 279 -13.06 -2.22 5.76
N GLU A 280 -12.90 -1.18 6.57
CA GLU A 280 -11.94 -1.10 7.69
C GLU A 280 -12.16 -2.20 8.74
N GLY A 281 -13.36 -2.78 8.80
CA GLY A 281 -13.68 -3.91 9.68
C GLY A 281 -13.18 -5.28 9.19
N SER A 282 -12.41 -5.34 8.11
CA SER A 282 -11.93 -6.59 7.53
C SER A 282 -10.79 -7.17 8.35
N LYS A 283 -10.92 -8.46 8.73
CA LYS A 283 -9.81 -9.21 9.35
C LYS A 283 -8.68 -9.47 8.35
N ASN A 284 -9.06 -9.85 7.13
CA ASN A 284 -8.17 -9.97 5.99
C ASN A 284 -8.55 -8.94 4.94
N GLU A 285 -7.59 -8.14 4.51
CA GLU A 285 -7.78 -7.22 3.40
C GLU A 285 -7.88 -7.98 2.08
N GLN A 286 -6.97 -8.94 1.86
CA GLN A 286 -6.96 -9.80 0.69
C GLN A 286 -7.39 -11.21 1.05
N GLU A 287 -8.37 -11.73 0.32
CA GLU A 287 -8.70 -13.16 0.30
C GLU A 287 -8.64 -13.66 -1.14
N ILE A 288 -7.72 -14.59 -1.40
CA ILE A 288 -7.47 -15.15 -2.73
C ILE A 288 -7.89 -16.60 -2.70
N SER A 289 -8.75 -17.02 -3.63
CA SER A 289 -9.19 -18.40 -3.80
C SER A 289 -8.90 -18.87 -5.22
N VAL A 290 -8.14 -19.94 -5.35
CA VAL A 290 -7.87 -20.62 -6.62
C VAL A 290 -8.46 -22.03 -6.57
N VAL A 291 -9.42 -22.30 -7.45
CA VAL A 291 -10.13 -23.58 -7.50
C VAL A 291 -9.75 -24.28 -8.80
N GLY A 292 -9.18 -25.47 -8.67
CA GLY A 292 -8.96 -26.37 -9.79
C GLY A 292 -9.96 -27.54 -9.81
N ASP A 293 -9.79 -28.42 -10.77
CA ASP A 293 -10.69 -29.57 -10.99
C ASP A 293 -10.58 -30.65 -9.90
N ILE A 294 -9.42 -30.79 -9.25
CA ILE A 294 -9.19 -31.78 -8.16
C ILE A 294 -9.06 -31.16 -6.77
N GLY A 295 -8.90 -29.83 -6.64
CA GLY A 295 -8.68 -29.19 -5.34
C GLY A 295 -8.88 -27.68 -5.30
N LYS A 296 -8.61 -27.09 -4.13
CA LYS A 296 -8.72 -25.66 -3.85
C LYS A 296 -7.54 -25.19 -3.01
N GLY A 297 -7.00 -24.03 -3.36
CA GLY A 297 -6.04 -23.27 -2.55
C GLY A 297 -6.61 -21.90 -2.19
N GLU A 298 -6.34 -21.43 -0.98
CA GLU A 298 -6.73 -20.11 -0.50
C GLU A 298 -5.57 -19.42 0.21
N ALA A 299 -5.45 -18.10 0.07
CA ALA A 299 -4.50 -17.27 0.81
C ALA A 299 -5.23 -16.10 1.48
N PHE A 300 -4.86 -15.83 2.74
CA PHE A 300 -5.45 -14.80 3.60
C PHE A 300 -4.36 -13.84 4.06
N VAL A 301 -4.58 -12.54 3.83
CA VAL A 301 -3.64 -11.46 4.16
C VAL A 301 -4.36 -10.42 5.00
N PRO A 302 -3.82 -9.98 6.15
CA PRO A 302 -2.44 -10.16 6.61
C PRO A 302 -2.21 -11.38 7.51
N GLU A 303 -3.20 -12.25 7.74
CA GLU A 303 -3.05 -13.42 8.62
C GLU A 303 -1.90 -14.38 8.21
N SER A 304 -1.39 -14.26 6.98
CA SER A 304 -0.34 -15.11 6.43
C SER A 304 -0.71 -16.59 6.45
N ILE A 305 -2.00 -16.88 6.23
CA ILE A 305 -2.54 -18.24 6.22
C ILE A 305 -2.78 -18.68 4.77
N VAL A 306 -2.40 -19.92 4.49
CA VAL A 306 -2.76 -20.63 3.26
C VAL A 306 -3.55 -21.89 3.59
N ARG A 307 -4.69 -22.09 2.93
CA ARG A 307 -5.47 -23.34 3.05
C ARG A 307 -5.42 -24.10 1.74
N VAL A 308 -5.22 -25.42 1.81
CA VAL A 308 -5.22 -26.28 0.63
C VAL A 308 -5.98 -27.56 0.92
N GLY A 309 -6.89 -27.93 0.04
CA GLY A 309 -7.66 -29.17 0.14
C GLY A 309 -7.92 -29.79 -1.23
N THR A 310 -8.14 -31.11 -1.24
CA THR A 310 -8.57 -31.85 -2.44
C THR A 310 -10.06 -32.18 -2.34
N ARG A 311 -10.69 -32.44 -3.48
CA ARG A 311 -12.10 -32.85 -3.53
C ARG A 311 -12.33 -34.16 -2.79
N THR A 312 -11.41 -35.12 -2.94
CA THR A 312 -11.49 -36.44 -2.28
C THR A 312 -11.26 -36.36 -0.77
N GLY A 313 -10.42 -35.43 -0.31
CA GLY A 313 -10.18 -35.22 1.12
C GLY A 313 -11.33 -34.52 1.84
N GLY A 314 -12.22 -33.85 1.10
CA GLY A 314 -13.33 -33.10 1.68
C GLY A 314 -12.87 -32.02 2.66
N ARG A 315 -13.77 -31.55 3.52
CA ARG A 315 -13.47 -30.50 4.51
C ARG A 315 -12.44 -30.94 5.55
N ALA A 316 -12.49 -32.21 5.96
CA ALA A 316 -11.57 -32.76 6.97
C ALA A 316 -10.13 -32.88 6.46
N GLY A 317 -9.92 -32.99 5.15
CA GLY A 317 -8.60 -33.07 4.53
C GLY A 317 -7.95 -31.71 4.23
N VAL A 318 -8.58 -30.59 4.59
CA VAL A 318 -8.02 -29.25 4.35
C VAL A 318 -6.83 -29.01 5.29
N GLN A 319 -5.68 -28.73 4.70
CA GLN A 319 -4.48 -28.33 5.42
C GLN A 319 -4.47 -26.81 5.57
N THR A 320 -4.21 -26.32 6.78
CA THR A 320 -3.97 -24.90 7.06
C THR A 320 -2.48 -24.72 7.34
N LEU A 321 -1.83 -23.84 6.59
CA LEU A 321 -0.41 -23.57 6.66
C LEU A 321 -0.22 -22.11 7.03
N HIS A 322 0.69 -21.82 7.94
CA HIS A 322 1.18 -20.46 8.14
C HIS A 322 2.34 -20.23 7.17
N ALA A 323 2.21 -19.26 6.28
CA ALA A 323 3.21 -18.92 5.29
C ALA A 323 4.23 -17.95 5.90
N VAL A 324 5.51 -18.28 5.76
CA VAL A 324 6.64 -17.47 6.22
C VAL A 324 7.67 -17.40 5.10
N ASP A 325 8.38 -16.28 5.02
CA ASP A 325 9.53 -16.11 4.14
C ASP A 325 10.70 -15.57 4.97
N GLU A 326 11.71 -16.41 5.17
CA GLU A 326 12.87 -16.11 6.02
C GLU A 326 13.75 -14.99 5.43
N ARG A 327 13.59 -14.67 4.14
CA ARG A 327 14.29 -13.56 3.48
C ARG A 327 13.71 -12.20 3.85
N ILE A 328 12.48 -12.15 4.37
CA ILE A 328 11.86 -10.89 4.78
C ILE A 328 12.51 -10.45 6.09
N ASN A 329 13.34 -9.41 6.00
CA ASN A 329 13.99 -8.82 7.15
C ASN A 329 13.06 -7.79 7.80
N LEU A 330 12.57 -8.11 9.00
CA LEU A 330 11.74 -7.19 9.79
C LEU A 330 12.58 -6.21 10.63
N ARG A 331 13.93 -6.31 10.60
CA ARG A 331 14.81 -5.45 11.40
C ARG A 331 15.06 -4.13 10.69
N GLY A 332 14.42 -3.05 11.14
CA GLY A 332 14.75 -1.68 10.71
C GLY A 332 13.60 -0.85 10.13
N GLY A 333 12.35 -1.32 10.25
CA GLY A 333 11.22 -0.41 10.11
C GLY A 333 11.26 0.70 11.16
N PHE A 334 10.78 1.89 10.83
CA PHE A 334 10.86 3.12 11.63
C PHE A 334 10.58 2.88 13.14
N THR A 335 11.61 2.77 13.96
CA THR A 335 11.54 3.10 15.39
C THR A 335 12.05 4.52 15.55
N ASN A 336 11.15 5.50 15.56
CA ASN A 336 11.50 6.87 15.94
C ASN A 336 11.99 6.85 17.42
N PRO A 337 13.26 7.19 17.73
CA PRO A 337 13.77 7.19 19.09
C PRO A 337 13.08 8.22 20.00
N ASP A 338 12.52 9.29 19.43
CA ASP A 338 11.75 10.30 20.17
C ASP A 338 10.30 9.85 20.47
N LEU A 339 9.94 8.63 20.04
CA LEU A 339 8.71 7.92 20.39
C LEU A 339 9.04 6.62 21.16
N SER A 340 10.13 6.61 21.91
CA SER A 340 10.35 5.58 22.92
C SER A 340 9.32 5.76 24.04
N ILE A 341 8.24 4.97 24.03
CA ILE A 341 7.52 4.68 25.26
C ILE A 341 8.45 3.80 26.09
N VAL A 342 9.30 4.42 26.89
CA VAL A 342 9.94 3.75 28.01
C VAL A 342 8.81 3.47 29.00
N LEU A 343 8.25 2.26 28.94
CA LEU A 343 7.43 1.76 30.05
C LEU A 343 8.37 1.62 31.25
N PRO A 344 8.16 2.35 32.35
CA PRO A 344 8.94 2.12 33.56
C PRO A 344 8.54 0.75 34.11
N GLY A 345 9.47 -0.23 34.07
CA GLY A 345 9.40 -1.40 34.94
C GLY A 345 9.01 -2.76 34.35
N THR A 346 9.35 -3.10 33.11
CA THR A 346 9.18 -4.47 32.59
C THR A 346 10.50 -5.14 32.22
N THR A 347 11.18 -5.74 33.21
CA THR A 347 12.10 -6.85 32.94
C THR A 347 11.29 -8.12 32.77
N GLY A 348 11.34 -8.72 31.57
CA GLY A 348 11.05 -10.14 31.38
C GLY A 348 9.62 -10.56 31.03
N CYS A 349 9.04 -10.05 29.94
CA CYS A 349 7.91 -10.70 29.26
C CYS A 349 8.09 -10.66 27.74
N THR A 350 8.19 -11.84 27.11
CA THR A 350 8.16 -12.01 25.66
C THR A 350 6.73 -11.85 25.15
N MET A 351 6.48 -10.84 24.31
CA MET A 351 5.19 -10.62 23.64
C MET A 351 5.11 -11.33 22.27
N ASP A 352 3.87 -11.65 21.88
CA ASP A 352 3.47 -12.37 20.66
C ASP A 352 3.83 -11.60 19.36
N PRO A 353 4.47 -12.24 18.36
CA PRO A 353 4.79 -11.66 17.06
C PRO A 353 3.59 -11.04 16.30
N ALA A 354 2.36 -11.50 16.52
CA ALA A 354 1.17 -10.98 15.84
C ALA A 354 0.83 -9.52 16.22
N ILE A 355 1.25 -9.07 17.39
CA ILE A 355 1.05 -7.69 17.86
C ILE A 355 2.01 -6.71 17.16
N TRP A 356 3.17 -7.20 16.69
CA TRP A 356 4.16 -6.40 15.97
C TRP A 356 3.65 -5.96 14.59
N SER A 357 2.93 -6.84 13.89
CA SER A 357 2.36 -6.55 12.56
C SER A 357 1.27 -5.47 12.58
N ILE A 358 0.54 -5.36 13.70
CA ILE A 358 -0.55 -4.37 13.87
C ILE A 358 0.02 -2.99 14.23
N LEU A 359 1.04 -2.93 15.08
CA LEU A 359 1.65 -1.66 15.50
C LEU A 359 2.47 -0.99 14.40
N HIS A 360 3.09 -1.75 13.49
CA HIS A 360 3.85 -1.19 12.37
C HIS A 360 2.98 -0.46 11.35
N PHE A 361 1.71 -0.86 11.19
CA PHE A 361 0.79 -0.19 10.26
C PHE A 361 0.09 1.03 10.89
N CYS A 362 -0.08 1.05 12.22
CA CYS A 362 -0.67 2.19 12.93
C CYS A 362 0.25 3.42 13.05
N GLN A 363 1.57 3.29 12.80
CA GLN A 363 2.52 4.42 12.86
C GLN A 363 2.39 5.44 11.70
N LEU A 364 1.44 5.24 10.78
CA LEU A 364 1.15 6.13 9.66
C LEU A 364 0.18 7.29 9.99
N PHE A 365 -0.19 7.48 11.26
CA PHE A 365 -0.99 8.62 11.70
C PHE A 365 -0.12 9.78 12.20
N GLU A 366 -0.07 10.88 11.44
CA GLU A 366 0.18 12.21 12.02
C GLU A 366 -1.06 12.62 12.84
N LEU A 367 -1.07 12.24 14.12
CA LEU A 367 -1.97 12.86 15.08
C LEU A 367 -1.45 14.29 15.32
N LYS A 368 -2.25 15.28 14.90
CA LYS A 368 -2.03 16.68 15.29
C LYS A 368 -1.87 16.78 16.80
N GLU A 369 -0.87 17.54 17.22
CA GLU A 369 -0.49 17.80 18.60
C GLU A 369 -1.70 17.89 19.55
N GLY A 370 -1.69 17.09 20.64
CA GLY A 370 -2.40 17.43 21.87
C GLY A 370 -3.50 16.49 22.39
N THR A 371 -3.74 15.30 21.84
CA THR A 371 -4.86 14.42 22.30
C THR A 371 -4.45 13.08 22.93
N LEU A 372 -3.27 12.99 23.55
CA LEU A 372 -2.72 11.70 24.02
C LEU A 372 -2.64 11.39 25.53
N PRO A 373 -3.18 12.15 26.51
CA PRO A 373 -3.23 11.62 27.87
C PRO A 373 -4.67 11.50 28.37
N LEU A 374 -5.41 10.45 27.99
CA LEU A 374 -6.59 10.00 28.76
C LEU A 374 -7.23 8.66 28.32
N LEU A 375 -6.54 7.84 27.54
CA LEU A 375 -7.02 6.50 27.19
C LEU A 375 -5.85 5.51 27.31
N LEU A 376 -5.50 5.13 28.53
CA LEU A 376 -5.04 3.77 28.89
C LEU A 376 -4.59 3.75 30.37
N THR A 377 -5.53 3.57 31.29
CA THR A 377 -5.20 3.07 32.63
C THR A 377 -6.32 2.14 33.11
N CYS A 378 -6.26 0.87 32.68
CA CYS A 378 -6.75 -0.30 33.43
C CYS A 378 -6.72 -1.53 32.50
N MET A 379 -5.62 -2.27 32.48
CA MET A 379 -5.65 -3.69 32.10
C MET A 379 -4.51 -4.42 32.82
N MET A 380 -4.69 -4.69 34.11
CA MET A 380 -4.02 -5.81 34.77
C MET A 380 -4.97 -6.43 35.80
N GLY A 381 -5.46 -7.63 35.48
CA GLY A 381 -6.07 -8.59 36.39
C GLY A 381 -7.56 -8.39 36.68
N CYS A 382 -8.45 -9.07 35.95
CA CYS A 382 -9.72 -9.64 36.44
C CYS A 382 -10.46 -10.44 35.35
N SER A 383 -11.30 -11.40 35.77
CA SER A 383 -12.03 -12.37 34.94
C SER A 383 -13.25 -11.76 34.17
N PRO A 384 -13.87 -12.47 33.20
CA PRO A 384 -14.66 -11.89 32.10
C PRO A 384 -16.03 -11.24 32.41
N SER A 385 -16.40 -10.89 33.64
CA SER A 385 -17.81 -10.56 33.96
C SER A 385 -18.10 -9.17 34.54
N GLN A 386 -17.15 -8.22 34.60
CA GLN A 386 -17.46 -6.85 35.05
C GLN A 386 -16.60 -5.80 34.34
N TRP A 387 -17.22 -4.93 33.54
CA TRP A 387 -16.59 -3.73 32.98
C TRP A 387 -17.47 -2.52 33.29
N VAL A 388 -16.90 -1.47 33.90
CA VAL A 388 -17.55 -0.17 34.12
C VAL A 388 -16.61 0.90 33.57
N LEU A 389 -17.12 1.74 32.67
CA LEU A 389 -16.39 2.90 32.13
C LEU A 389 -16.89 4.16 32.87
N LEU A 390 -16.00 4.89 33.53
CA LEU A 390 -16.29 6.21 34.10
C LEU A 390 -15.39 7.24 33.41
N ALA A 391 -16.01 8.24 32.77
CA ALA A 391 -15.31 9.39 32.20
C ALA A 391 -15.72 10.67 32.95
N ASN A 392 -14.74 11.42 33.46
CA ASN A 392 -14.93 12.75 34.06
C ASN A 392 -14.42 13.81 33.08
N PHE A 393 -15.25 14.82 32.77
CA PHE A 393 -14.87 15.97 31.94
C PHE A 393 -14.72 17.25 32.79
N PRO A 394 -13.64 18.03 32.64
CA PRO A 394 -13.56 19.37 33.22
C PRO A 394 -14.42 20.37 32.43
N SER A 395 -15.22 21.15 33.16
CA SER A 395 -16.07 22.21 32.63
C SER A 395 -15.24 23.45 32.22
N SER A 396 -14.93 23.63 30.94
CA SER A 396 -14.86 24.93 30.26
C SER A 396 -14.23 24.82 28.86
N LYS A 397 -15.10 24.86 27.83
CA LYS A 397 -14.91 25.19 26.40
C LYS A 397 -15.75 24.24 25.55
N VAL A 398 -17.04 24.60 25.46
CA VAL A 398 -17.96 23.99 24.49
C VAL A 398 -17.61 24.55 23.12
N VAL A 399 -16.88 23.78 22.31
CA VAL A 399 -16.84 23.97 20.85
C VAL A 399 -17.87 23.02 20.28
N SER A 400 -18.99 23.57 19.80
CA SER A 400 -20.06 22.81 19.18
C SER A 400 -19.60 22.24 17.85
N SER A 401 -19.26 20.94 17.81
CA SER A 401 -19.11 20.20 16.56
C SER A 401 -20.43 19.45 16.24
N PRO A 402 -20.86 19.35 14.97
CA PRO A 402 -22.08 18.64 14.59
C PRO A 402 -22.04 17.13 14.85
N LEU A 403 -20.86 16.55 15.09
CA LEU A 403 -20.66 15.10 15.25
C LEU A 403 -21.25 14.51 16.55
N MET A 404 -21.58 15.33 17.56
CA MET A 404 -22.16 14.82 18.81
C MET A 404 -23.69 14.73 18.83
N ARG A 405 -24.40 15.23 17.81
CA ARG A 405 -25.88 15.21 17.79
C ARG A 405 -26.48 13.93 17.20
N SER A 406 -25.71 13.08 16.52
CA SER A 406 -26.23 11.85 15.89
C SER A 406 -26.26 10.63 16.81
N CYS A 407 -25.56 10.64 17.95
CA CYS A 407 -25.48 9.48 18.86
C CYS A 407 -26.39 9.58 20.10
N LEU A 408 -27.13 10.67 20.29
CA LEU A 408 -27.94 10.90 21.49
C LEU A 408 -29.39 11.20 21.12
N GLY A 409 -30.21 10.14 21.07
CA GLY A 409 -31.66 10.28 21.14
C GLY A 409 -32.09 10.95 22.45
N ARG A 410 -33.09 11.83 22.39
CA ARG A 410 -33.81 12.38 23.55
C ARG A 410 -35.24 11.81 23.54
N PRO A 411 -35.94 11.65 24.70
CA PRO A 411 -36.00 12.67 25.75
C PRO A 411 -35.92 12.22 27.23
N GLU A 412 -35.44 13.17 28.03
CA GLU A 412 -35.85 13.59 29.38
C GLU A 412 -36.21 12.56 30.46
N LEU A 413 -35.38 12.52 31.51
CA LEU A 413 -35.80 12.39 32.91
C LEU A 413 -34.83 13.21 33.78
N LYS A 414 -35.33 14.27 34.41
CA LYS A 414 -34.59 15.06 35.41
C LYS A 414 -34.74 14.38 36.77
N ASN A 415 -33.62 14.09 37.44
CA ASN A 415 -33.59 13.85 38.89
C ASN A 415 -32.89 15.01 39.61
N SER A 416 -33.34 15.30 40.82
CA SER A 416 -33.22 16.56 41.56
C SER A 416 -31.83 16.93 42.10
N ASN A 417 -30.74 16.26 41.73
CA ASN A 417 -29.39 16.53 42.27
C ASN A 417 -28.26 16.63 41.21
N GLY A 418 -28.56 17.17 40.01
CA GLY A 418 -27.55 17.82 39.16
C GLY A 418 -26.32 17.01 38.70
N SER A 419 -26.36 15.68 38.67
CA SER A 419 -25.30 14.82 38.15
C SER A 419 -25.86 13.81 37.14
N SER A 420 -25.25 13.74 35.96
CA SER A 420 -25.60 12.80 34.89
C SER A 420 -24.68 11.57 34.94
N ALA A 421 -25.24 10.41 35.28
CA ALA A 421 -24.61 9.11 35.09
C ALA A 421 -25.40 8.33 34.01
N PHE A 422 -24.70 7.72 33.06
CA PHE A 422 -25.30 6.85 32.04
C PHE A 422 -25.04 5.39 32.40
N HIS A 423 -26.10 4.59 32.52
CA HIS A 423 -26.01 3.14 32.66
C HIS A 423 -26.30 2.48 31.31
N VAL A 424 -25.39 1.64 30.82
CA VAL A 424 -25.62 0.78 29.65
C VAL A 424 -25.60 -0.67 30.14
N HIS A 425 -26.75 -1.35 30.05
CA HIS A 425 -26.87 -2.79 30.28
C HIS A 425 -26.57 -3.52 28.97
N VAL A 426 -25.58 -4.42 28.97
CA VAL A 426 -25.36 -5.38 27.87
C VAL A 426 -25.92 -6.73 28.31
N GLN A 427 -26.97 -7.20 27.65
CA GLN A 427 -27.59 -8.50 27.88
C GLN A 427 -26.88 -9.52 26.98
N GLY A 428 -26.15 -10.47 27.57
CA GLY A 428 -25.46 -11.53 26.85
C GLY A 428 -26.42 -12.63 26.41
N TYR A 429 -26.25 -13.13 25.19
CA TYR A 429 -26.74 -14.44 24.77
C TYR A 429 -25.55 -15.31 24.37
N ALA A 430 -25.65 -16.57 24.79
CA ALA A 430 -24.67 -17.64 24.73
C ALA A 430 -24.31 -18.11 23.31
#